data_AF-A0A5A5RIH0-F1
#
_entry.id   AF-A0A5A5RIH0-F1
#
_cell.length_a   1.000
_cell.length_b   1.000
_cell.length_c   1.000
_cell.angle_alpha   90.00
_cell.angle_beta   90.00
_cell.angle_gamma   90.00
#
_symmetry.space_group_name_H-M   'P 1'
#
loop_
_entity.id
_entity.type
_entity.pdbx_description
1 polymer ?
#
loop_
_entity_poly.entity_id
_entity_poly.type
_entity_poly.pdbx_seq_one_letter_code
_entity_poly.pdbx_strand_id
1 'polypeptide(L)' 'MKLASIPTKQYIEQREEEYWLEGTRISLDSVVYSFLNGESPESIAQNFPLLSLEQVYGAIAFYLAN' A
#
# COMPACT_ATOMS: atom_id res chain seq x y z
N MET A 1 15.36 -11.61 -27.58
CA MET A 1 13.96 -11.50 -27.12
C MET A 1 13.82 -10.17 -26.40
N LYS A 2 13.01 -9.24 -26.91
CA LYS A 2 12.81 -7.91 -26.30
C LYS A 2 11.64 -8.06 -25.32
N LEU A 3 11.90 -7.94 -24.01
CA LEU A 3 10.83 -7.94 -23.02
C LEU A 3 9.97 -6.70 -23.27
N ALA A 4 8.66 -6.87 -23.34
CA ALA A 4 7.73 -5.74 -23.36
C ALA A 4 7.90 -4.96 -22.04
N SER A 5 7.89 -3.63 -22.12
CA SER A 5 7.92 -2.79 -20.93
C SER A 5 6.63 -3.02 -20.15
N ILE A 6 6.73 -3.67 -18.98
CA ILE A 6 5.62 -3.81 -18.06
C ILE A 6 5.57 -2.51 -17.22
N PRO A 7 4.48 -1.73 -17.26
CA PRO A 7 4.39 -0.52 -16.45
C PRO A 7 4.44 -0.90 -14.97
N THR A 8 5.29 -0.21 -14.20
CA THR A 8 5.36 -0.39 -12.75
C THR A 8 4.06 0.12 -12.12
N LYS A 9 3.35 -0.77 -11.43
CA LYS A 9 2.14 -0.41 -10.69
C LYS A 9 2.50 0.52 -9.53
N GLN A 10 1.73 1.59 -9.37
CA GLN A 10 1.82 2.48 -8.22
C GLN A 10 0.78 2.04 -7.18
N TYR A 11 1.18 1.91 -5.92
CA TYR A 11 0.29 1.53 -4.82
C TYR A 11 -0.18 2.73 -4.00
N ILE A 12 0.57 3.82 -4.05
CA ILE A 12 0.36 5.01 -3.25
C ILE A 12 0.10 6.19 -4.19
N GLU A 13 -0.93 6.96 -3.87
CA GLU A 13 -1.22 8.24 -4.50
C GLU A 13 -1.06 9.36 -3.48
N GLN A 14 -0.40 10.45 -3.88
CA GLN A 14 -0.30 11.65 -3.06
C GLN A 14 -1.44 12.59 -3.43
N ARG A 15 -2.22 13.02 -2.44
CA ARG A 15 -3.29 14.01 -2.58
C ARG A 15 -2.97 15.16 -1.64
N GLU A 16 -2.62 16.31 -2.20
CA GLU A 16 -2.12 17.46 -1.44
C GLU A 16 -0.89 17.07 -0.59
N GLU A 17 -1.03 17.06 0.75
CA GLU A 17 0.02 16.73 1.71
C GLU A 17 -0.13 15.33 2.32
N GLU A 18 -1.10 14.53 1.85
CA GLU A 18 -1.42 13.21 2.41
C GLU A 18 -1.22 12.07 1.41
N TYR A 19 -0.86 10.89 1.90
CA TYR A 19 -0.68 9.68 1.10
C TYR A 19 -1.84 8.71 1.30
N TRP A 20 -2.34 8.18 0.18
CA TRP A 20 -3.49 7.29 0.13
C TRP A 20 -3.15 6.02 -0.65
N LEU A 21 -3.83 4.93 -0.34
CA LEU A 21 -3.78 3.70 -1.12
C LEU A 21 -4.53 3.92 -2.44
N GLU A 22 -3.85 3.68 -3.56
CA GLU A 22 -4.36 3.93 -4.91
C GLU A 22 -5.74 3.30 -5.13
N GLY A 23 -6.66 4.12 -5.65
CA GLY A 23 -8.02 3.69 -5.95
C GLY A 23 -8.91 3.56 -4.71
N THR A 24 -8.45 4.02 -3.54
CA THR A 24 -9.21 3.92 -2.29
C THR A 24 -9.28 5.25 -1.52
N ARG A 25 -10.01 5.23 -0.40
CA ARG A 25 -10.04 6.28 0.63
C ARG A 25 -9.38 5.81 1.92
N ILE A 26 -8.40 4.90 1.82
CA ILE A 26 -7.65 4.42 2.97
C ILE A 26 -6.32 5.16 2.96
N SER A 27 -6.00 5.84 4.07
CA SER A 27 -4.73 6.55 4.21
C SER A 27 -3.58 5.55 4.35
N LEU A 28 -2.40 5.93 3.86
CA LEU A 28 -1.16 5.19 4.10
C LEU A 28 -0.93 4.98 5.60
N ASP A 29 -1.16 6.04 6.39
CA ASP A 29 -0.96 6.03 7.84
C ASP A 29 -1.76 4.94 8.55
N SER A 30 -2.96 4.62 8.09
CA SER A 30 -3.78 3.54 8.68
C SER A 30 -3.11 2.18 8.54
N VAL A 31 -2.52 1.90 7.38
CA VAL A 31 -1.78 0.65 7.11
C VAL A 31 -0.46 0.62 7.89
N VAL A 32 0.27 1.73 7.88
CA VAL A 32 1.54 1.87 8.60
C VAL A 32 1.34 1.71 10.11
N TYR A 33 0.29 2.31 10.66
CA TYR A 33 -0.04 2.19 12.07
C TYR A 33 -0.26 0.72 12.48
N SER A 34 -1.06 -0.04 11.75
CA SER A 34 -1.27 -1.47 12.03
C SER A 34 0.03 -2.27 11.90
N PHE A 35 0.84 -2.00 10.87
CA PHE A 35 2.13 -2.66 10.69
C PHE A 35 3.08 -2.40 11.87
N LEU A 36 3.19 -1.16 12.33
CA LEU A 36 4.01 -0.79 13.49
C LEU A 36 3.49 -1.38 14.82
N ASN A 37 2.20 -1.68 14.90
CA ASN A 37 1.61 -2.42 16.03
C ASN A 37 1.87 -3.93 15.97
N GLY A 38 2.61 -4.42 14.97
CA GLY A 38 3.01 -5.82 14.85
C GLY A 38 1.98 -6.71 14.15
N GLU A 39 0.96 -6.14 13.52
CA GLU A 39 0.04 -6.90 12.69
C GLU A 39 0.75 -7.42 11.43
N SER A 40 0.46 -8.66 11.02
CA SER A 40 0.98 -9.18 9.75
C SER A 40 0.29 -8.50 8.56
N PRO A 41 0.93 -8.40 7.39
CA PRO A 41 0.29 -7.86 6.18
C PRO A 41 -1.02 -8.56 5.82
N GLU A 42 -1.13 -9.87 6.08
CA GLU A 42 -2.36 -10.64 5.87
C GLU A 42 -3.47 -10.21 6.84
N SER A 43 -3.15 -10.04 8.12
CA SER A 43 -4.10 -9.50 9.11
C SER A 43 -4.56 -8.10 8.74
N ILE A 44 -3.64 -7.24 8.31
CA ILE A 44 -3.96 -5.88 7.84
C ILE A 44 -4.91 -5.95 6.63
N ALA A 45 -4.64 -6.81 5.64
CA ALA A 45 -5.53 -6.97 4.49
C ALA A 45 -6.93 -7.47 4.89
N GLN A 46 -7.06 -8.30 5.94
CA GLN A 46 -8.37 -8.68 6.47
C GLN A 46 -9.10 -7.50 7.15
N ASN A 47 -8.37 -6.61 7.81
CA ASN A 47 -8.93 -5.42 8.47
C ASN A 47 -9.35 -4.33 7.48
N PHE A 48 -8.76 -4.32 6.28
CA PHE A 48 -9.08 -3.39 5.20
C PHE A 48 -9.60 -4.14 3.95
N PRO A 49 -10.88 -4.59 3.93
CA PRO A 49 -11.41 -5.42 2.84
C PRO A 49 -11.40 -4.78 1.43
N LEU A 50 -11.15 -3.48 1.34
CA LEU A 50 -11.00 -2.76 0.07
C LEU A 50 -9.56 -2.79 -0.46
N LEU A 51 -8.59 -3.24 0.33
CA LEU A 51 -7.21 -3.41 -0.08
C LEU A 51 -6.95 -4.86 -0.47
N SER A 52 -6.27 -5.05 -1.59
CA SER A 52 -5.64 -6.33 -1.86
C SER A 52 -4.42 -6.52 -0.97
N LEU A 53 -4.04 -7.79 -0.71
CA LEU A 53 -2.80 -8.10 -0.01
C LEU A 53 -1.58 -7.46 -0.71
N GLU A 54 -1.60 -7.41 -2.04
CA GLU A 54 -0.59 -6.73 -2.86
C GLU A 54 -0.48 -5.23 -2.52
N GLN A 55 -1.61 -4.52 -2.40
CA GLN A 55 -1.64 -3.11 -2.01
C GLN A 55 -1.10 -2.89 -0.59
N VAL A 56 -1.40 -3.79 0.35
CA VAL A 56 -0.86 -3.71 1.72
C VAL A 56 0.66 -3.84 1.71
N TYR A 57 1.21 -4.84 1.01
CA TYR A 57 2.66 -4.97 0.84
C TYR A 57 3.27 -3.76 0.15
N GLY A 58 2.61 -3.22 -0.88
CA GLY A 58 3.04 -2.02 -1.57
C GLY A 58 3.13 -0.78 -0.66
N ALA A 59 2.15 -0.60 0.22
CA ALA A 59 2.15 0.47 1.22
C ALA A 59 3.26 0.33 2.25
N ILE A 60 3.47 -0.87 2.79
CA ILE A 60 4.55 -1.14 3.73
C ILE A 60 5.90 -0.91 3.07
N ALA A 61 6.09 -1.37 1.84
CA ALA A 61 7.33 -1.15 1.09
C ALA A 61 7.59 0.33 0.83
N PHE A 62 6.55 1.11 0.49
CA PHE A 62 6.67 2.56 0.32
C PHE A 62 7.11 3.25 1.62
N TYR A 63 6.48 2.92 2.75
CA TYR A 63 6.83 3.46 4.07
C TYR A 63 8.27 3.11 4.49
N LEU A 64 8.74 1.88 4.21
CA LEU A 64 10.11 1.49 4.57
C LEU A 64 11.17 2.16 3.69
N ALA A 65 10.79 2.67 2.52
CA ALA A 65 11.70 3.26 1.55
C ALA A 65 11.83 4.78 1.65
N ASN A 66 10.95 5.47 2.39
CA ASN A 66 10.87 6.94 2.48
C ASN A 66 10.74 7.40 3.94
#